data_AF-B8GK84-F1
#
_entry.id   AF-B8GK84-F1
#
_cell.length_a   1.000
_cell.length_b   1.000
_cell.length_c   1.000
_cell.angle_alpha   90.00
_cell.angle_beta   90.00
_cell.angle_gamma   90.00
#
_symmetry.space_group_name_H-M   'P 1'
#
loop_
_entity.id
_entity.type
_entity.pdbx_description
1 polymer ?
#
loop_
_entity_poly.entity_id
_entity_poly.type
_entity_poly.pdbx_seq_one_letter_code
_entity_poly.pdbx_strand_id
1 'polypeptide(L)'
;MDHVLNEDSRNAVVHMNSYYRSPDVIVVDMQGLTGAGSRADVFRVVLQFAEQVRPKEFRRVEFAFKGETKFFVTGSYFAQLGDEYSYQNPVYTMRTFPSNVYNMDGSHAYSTWTGGILGVLKEETEDFVDFHDRWYWNQMLIEQT
;
A
#
# COMPACT_ATOMS: atom_id res chain seq x y z
N MET A 1 3.80 2.38 -13.06
CA MET A 1 4.82 2.06 -12.05
C MET A 1 6.21 2.54 -12.47
N ASP A 2 6.71 2.17 -13.65
CA ASP A 2 8.09 2.49 -14.07
C ASP A 2 8.48 3.97 -13.94
N HIS A 3 7.57 4.89 -14.29
CA HIS A 3 7.84 6.32 -14.13
C HIS A 3 8.09 6.68 -12.66
N VAL A 4 7.19 6.29 -11.74
CA VAL A 4 7.33 6.49 -10.29
C VAL A 4 8.63 5.89 -9.77
N LEU A 5 8.97 4.67 -10.15
CA LEU A 5 10.19 4.01 -9.68
C LEU A 5 11.48 4.72 -10.13
N ASN A 6 11.48 5.38 -11.28
CA ASN A 6 12.66 6.05 -11.85
C ASN A 6 12.75 7.54 -11.51
N GLU A 7 11.64 8.19 -11.15
CA GLU A 7 11.59 9.64 -10.87
C GLU A 7 12.23 10.00 -9.52
N ASP A 8 12.12 9.11 -8.52
CA ASP A 8 12.70 9.30 -7.20
C ASP A 8 13.77 8.25 -6.93
N SER A 9 15.04 8.66 -6.81
CA SER A 9 16.17 7.74 -6.62
C SER A 9 16.05 6.88 -5.36
N ARG A 10 15.24 7.28 -4.37
CA ARG A 10 14.97 6.49 -3.17
C ARG A 10 14.14 5.22 -3.48
N ASN A 11 13.44 5.19 -4.61
CA ASN A 11 12.66 4.03 -5.06
C ASN A 11 13.50 2.86 -5.57
N ALA A 12 14.81 3.04 -5.78
CA ALA A 12 15.67 2.01 -6.33
C ALA A 12 15.71 0.71 -5.50
N VAL A 13 15.33 0.76 -4.22
CA VAL A 13 15.24 -0.42 -3.33
C VAL A 13 13.96 -1.23 -3.49
N VAL A 14 12.96 -0.71 -4.22
CA VAL A 14 11.63 -1.31 -4.38
C VAL A 14 11.44 -1.83 -5.80
N HIS A 15 11.11 -3.11 -5.94
CA HIS A 15 10.72 -3.72 -7.20
C HIS A 15 9.21 -3.97 -7.20
N MET A 16 8.48 -3.22 -8.00
CA MET A 16 7.02 -3.25 -8.04
C MET A 16 6.53 -3.12 -9.47
N ASN A 17 5.44 -3.81 -9.78
CA ASN A 17 4.74 -3.71 -11.05
C ASN A 17 3.36 -3.09 -10.86
N SER A 18 2.79 -2.57 -11.95
CA SER A 18 1.37 -2.21 -11.98
C SER A 18 0.73 -2.64 -13.28
N TYR A 19 -0.47 -3.22 -13.23
CA TYR A 19 -1.21 -3.60 -14.43
C TYR A 19 -2.73 -3.52 -14.19
N TYR A 20 -3.48 -3.39 -15.28
CA TYR A 20 -4.94 -3.42 -15.25
C TYR A 20 -5.41 -4.87 -15.25
N ARG A 21 -6.21 -5.26 -14.25
CA ARG A 21 -6.95 -6.54 -14.26
C ARG A 21 -8.24 -6.42 -15.08
N SER A 22 -8.87 -5.25 -15.00
CA SER A 22 -10.02 -4.81 -15.79
C SER A 22 -9.94 -3.29 -15.97
N PRO A 23 -10.79 -2.65 -16.81
CA PRO A 23 -10.73 -1.21 -17.01
C PRO A 23 -10.82 -0.38 -15.72
N ASP A 24 -11.51 -0.91 -14.70
CA ASP A 24 -11.80 -0.28 -13.41
C ASP A 24 -11.02 -0.89 -12.22
N VAL A 25 -10.08 -1.81 -12.48
CA VAL A 25 -9.25 -2.43 -11.43
C VAL A 25 -7.79 -2.40 -11.83
N ILE A 26 -6.98 -1.73 -11.01
CA ILE A 26 -5.54 -1.71 -11.14
C ILE A 26 -4.91 -2.53 -10.01
N VAL A 27 -3.88 -3.30 -10.36
CA VAL A 27 -3.11 -4.12 -9.42
C VAL A 27 -1.77 -3.45 -9.19
N VAL A 28 -1.40 -3.32 -7.92
CA VAL A 28 -0.07 -2.94 -7.44
C VAL A 28 0.60 -4.23 -6.96
N ASP A 29 1.54 -4.73 -7.75
CA ASP A 29 2.11 -6.06 -7.58
C ASP A 29 3.56 -6.00 -7.16
N MET A 30 3.79 -6.28 -5.88
CA MET A 30 5.09 -6.26 -5.24
C MET A 30 5.94 -7.45 -5.69
N GLN A 31 7.18 -7.20 -6.12
CA GLN A 31 8.07 -8.25 -6.67
C GLN A 31 9.22 -8.61 -5.73
N GLY A 32 9.80 -7.62 -5.07
CA GLY A 32 10.83 -7.80 -4.04
C GLY A 32 11.48 -6.50 -3.58
N LEU A 33 12.28 -6.59 -2.52
CA LEU A 33 13.10 -5.50 -2.01
C LEU A 33 14.59 -5.82 -2.20
N THR A 34 15.41 -4.79 -2.34
CA THR A 34 16.88 -4.94 -2.34
C THR A 34 17.51 -4.18 -1.17
N GLY A 35 18.65 -4.71 -0.70
CA GLY A 35 19.45 -4.09 0.35
C GLY A 35 18.66 -3.84 1.64
N ALA A 36 18.66 -2.58 2.09
CA ALA A 36 18.01 -2.13 3.32
C ALA A 36 16.60 -1.55 3.09
N GLY A 37 15.92 -1.94 2.00
CA GLY A 37 14.56 -1.46 1.71
C GLY A 37 13.58 -1.72 2.85
N SER A 38 12.75 -0.73 3.16
CA SER A 38 11.81 -0.77 4.28
C SER A 38 10.35 -0.78 3.83
N ARG A 39 9.44 -1.12 4.75
CA ARG A 39 7.98 -1.00 4.55
C ARG A 39 7.58 0.44 4.18
N ALA A 40 8.23 1.43 4.78
CA ALA A 40 8.00 2.84 4.47
C ALA A 40 8.43 3.21 3.05
N ASP A 41 9.50 2.61 2.52
CA ASP A 41 9.91 2.80 1.12
C ASP A 41 8.87 2.25 0.16
N VAL A 42 8.35 1.05 0.43
CA VAL A 42 7.25 0.46 -0.35
C VAL A 42 6.02 1.34 -0.29
N PHE A 43 5.64 1.81 0.90
CA PHE A 43 4.46 2.66 1.04
C PHE A 43 4.62 4.01 0.34
N ARG A 44 5.83 4.60 0.34
CA ARG A 44 6.12 5.81 -0.44
C ARG A 44 5.88 5.60 -1.93
N VAL A 45 6.33 4.46 -2.50
CA VAL A 45 6.05 4.10 -3.91
C VAL A 45 4.55 3.99 -4.15
N VAL A 46 3.80 3.37 -3.22
CA VAL A 46 2.34 3.26 -3.32
C VAL A 46 1.68 4.64 -3.37
N LEU A 47 2.09 5.57 -2.51
CA LEU A 47 1.53 6.94 -2.48
C LEU A 47 1.90 7.76 -3.72
N GLN A 48 3.14 7.67 -4.19
CA GLN A 48 3.56 8.30 -5.45
C GLN A 48 2.80 7.75 -6.64
N PHE A 49 2.53 6.44 -6.64
CA PHE A 49 1.70 5.81 -7.64
C PHE A 49 0.25 6.28 -7.56
N ALA A 50 -0.31 6.41 -6.35
CA ALA A 50 -1.63 6.99 -6.13
C ALA A 50 -1.72 8.40 -6.71
N GLU A 51 -0.73 9.26 -6.44
CA GLU A 51 -0.66 10.61 -7.03
C GLU A 51 -0.66 10.53 -8.55
N GLN A 52 0.17 9.68 -9.16
CA GLN A 52 0.26 9.56 -10.62
C GLN A 52 -1.08 9.16 -11.26
N VAL A 53 -1.83 8.25 -10.64
CA VAL A 53 -3.04 7.67 -11.23
C VAL A 53 -4.36 8.31 -10.77
N ARG A 54 -4.32 9.24 -9.82
CA ARG A 54 -5.50 9.95 -9.29
C ARG A 54 -6.46 10.55 -10.32
N PRO A 55 -6.07 10.95 -11.55
CA PRO A 55 -7.04 11.45 -12.53
C PRO A 55 -7.95 10.37 -13.11
N LYS A 56 -7.72 9.08 -12.77
CA LYS A 56 -8.49 7.94 -13.27
C LYS A 56 -9.44 7.42 -12.20
N GLU A 57 -10.63 7.04 -12.61
CA GLU A 57 -11.60 6.39 -11.74
C GLU A 57 -11.40 4.88 -11.73
N PHE A 58 -11.14 4.33 -10.55
CA PHE A 58 -11.08 2.89 -10.31
C PHE A 58 -12.21 2.49 -9.37
N ARG A 59 -12.73 1.27 -9.55
CA ARG A 59 -13.58 0.64 -8.53
C ARG A 59 -12.73 0.21 -7.34
N ARG A 60 -11.57 -0.41 -7.58
CA ARG A 60 -10.62 -0.79 -6.53
C ARG A 60 -9.18 -0.88 -7.03
N VAL A 61 -8.26 -0.75 -6.08
CA VAL A 61 -6.83 -1.01 -6.27
C VAL A 61 -6.46 -2.24 -5.46
N GLU A 62 -5.91 -3.24 -6.14
CA GLU A 62 -5.56 -4.53 -5.56
C GLU A 62 -4.07 -4.59 -5.22
N PHE A 63 -3.72 -5.09 -4.04
CA PHE A 63 -2.35 -5.32 -3.60
C PHE A 63 -2.00 -6.79 -3.79
N ALA A 64 -1.02 -7.05 -4.64
CA ALA A 64 -0.53 -8.39 -4.96
C ALA A 64 0.95 -8.55 -4.60
N PHE A 65 1.37 -9.78 -4.35
CA PHE A 65 2.77 -10.14 -4.29
C PHE A 65 3.03 -11.26 -5.29
N LYS A 66 3.92 -11.02 -6.25
CA LYS A 66 4.26 -11.93 -7.34
C LYS A 66 3.03 -12.51 -8.04
N GLY A 67 2.04 -11.66 -8.31
CA GLY A 67 0.80 -11.98 -9.02
C GLY A 67 -0.34 -12.54 -8.15
N GLU A 68 -0.10 -12.83 -6.88
CA GLU A 68 -1.14 -13.27 -5.94
C GLU A 68 -1.75 -12.06 -5.22
N THR A 69 -3.02 -11.76 -5.49
CA THR A 69 -3.72 -10.65 -4.81
C THR A 69 -4.15 -11.05 -3.40
N LYS A 70 -3.82 -10.20 -2.43
CA LYS A 70 -4.08 -10.45 -1.00
C LYS A 70 -5.08 -9.45 -0.40
N PHE A 71 -5.05 -8.21 -0.85
CA PHE A 71 -5.89 -7.14 -0.34
C PHE A 71 -6.37 -6.20 -1.45
N PHE A 72 -7.34 -5.34 -1.11
CA PHE A 72 -7.65 -4.18 -1.93
C PHE A 72 -8.04 -2.97 -1.09
N VAL A 73 -7.99 -1.79 -1.70
CA VAL A 73 -8.64 -0.56 -1.22
C VAL A 73 -9.62 -0.08 -2.28
N THR A 74 -10.61 0.73 -1.91
CA THR A 74 -11.51 1.36 -2.89
C THR A 74 -10.72 2.33 -3.78
N GLY A 75 -11.13 2.47 -5.04
CA GLY A 75 -10.43 3.39 -5.95
C GLY A 75 -10.61 4.86 -5.55
N SER A 76 -11.74 5.21 -4.93
CA SER A 76 -11.97 6.54 -4.38
C SER A 76 -11.00 6.88 -3.25
N TYR A 77 -10.76 5.93 -2.32
CA TYR A 77 -9.77 6.11 -1.26
C TYR A 77 -8.35 6.21 -1.84
N PHE A 78 -8.02 5.40 -2.84
CA PHE A 78 -6.71 5.47 -3.49
C PHE A 78 -6.49 6.81 -4.20
N ALA A 79 -7.51 7.37 -4.84
CA ALA A 79 -7.43 8.72 -5.42
C ALA A 79 -7.20 9.78 -4.34
N GLN A 80 -7.91 9.69 -3.20
CA GLN A 80 -7.72 10.58 -2.05
C GLN A 80 -6.27 10.54 -1.53
N LEU A 81 -5.66 9.36 -1.42
CA LEU A 81 -4.25 9.22 -1.04
C LEU A 81 -3.31 9.98 -2.00
N GLY A 82 -3.63 9.94 -3.29
CA GLY A 82 -2.87 10.65 -4.32
C GLY A 82 -3.01 12.16 -4.24
N ASP A 83 -4.20 12.68 -3.93
CA ASP A 83 -4.42 14.11 -3.71
C ASP A 83 -3.67 14.59 -2.45
N GLU A 84 -3.72 13.79 -1.38
CA GLU A 84 -3.13 14.10 -0.08
C GLU A 84 -1.61 13.98 -0.04
N TYR A 85 -0.99 13.26 -0.97
CA TYR A 85 0.45 12.96 -0.96
C TYR A 85 1.34 14.21 -0.82
N SER A 86 0.96 15.33 -1.45
CA SER A 86 1.77 16.55 -1.49
C SER A 86 1.71 17.42 -0.22
N TYR A 87 0.71 17.23 0.65
CA TYR A 87 0.48 18.10 1.82
C TYR A 87 0.18 17.37 3.12
N GLN A 88 -0.28 16.12 3.08
CA GLN A 88 -0.62 15.34 4.26
C GLN A 88 0.64 14.77 4.92
N ASN A 89 0.63 14.69 6.25
CA ASN A 89 1.73 14.08 6.99
C ASN A 89 1.78 12.56 6.70
N PRO A 90 2.89 12.03 6.13
CA PRO A 90 2.99 10.60 5.80
C PRO A 90 2.74 9.67 6.99
N VAL A 91 3.11 10.07 8.21
CA VAL A 91 2.88 9.28 9.43
C VAL A 91 1.39 9.12 9.73
N TYR A 92 0.60 10.16 9.46
CA TYR A 92 -0.85 10.09 9.63
C TYR A 92 -1.47 9.15 8.60
N THR A 93 -1.03 9.24 7.34
CA THR A 93 -1.49 8.36 6.26
C THR A 93 -1.16 6.90 6.56
N MET A 94 0.07 6.61 7.01
CA MET A 94 0.48 5.25 7.41
C MET A 94 -0.45 4.67 8.49
N ARG A 95 -0.77 5.46 9.51
CA ARG A 95 -1.62 5.01 10.64
C ARG A 95 -3.07 4.74 10.25
N THR A 96 -3.61 5.55 9.34
CA THR A 96 -5.04 5.49 8.99
C THR A 96 -5.32 4.58 7.79
N PHE A 97 -4.29 4.27 6.99
CA PHE A 97 -4.38 3.40 5.82
C PHE A 97 -5.00 2.03 6.10
N PRO A 98 -4.57 1.25 7.13
CA PRO A 98 -5.07 -0.10 7.36
C PRO A 98 -6.60 -0.19 7.51
N SER A 99 -7.23 0.81 8.13
CA SER A 99 -8.69 0.85 8.32
C SER A 99 -9.49 0.86 7.00
N ASN A 100 -8.86 1.24 5.88
CA ASN A 100 -9.44 1.27 4.54
C ASN A 100 -9.06 0.05 3.68
N VAL A 101 -8.29 -0.90 4.25
CA VAL A 101 -7.87 -2.13 3.57
C VAL A 101 -8.93 -3.21 3.75
N TYR A 102 -9.24 -3.88 2.65
CA TYR A 102 -10.20 -4.98 2.58
C TYR A 102 -9.51 -6.29 2.20
N ASN A 103 -9.99 -7.39 2.79
CA ASN A 103 -9.72 -8.73 2.28
C ASN A 103 -10.43 -8.94 0.94
N MET A 104 -10.00 -9.93 0.16
CA MET A 104 -10.59 -10.18 -1.17
C MET A 104 -12.06 -10.61 -1.16
N ASP A 105 -12.57 -11.06 -0.03
CA ASP A 105 -14.00 -11.35 0.19
C ASP A 105 -14.86 -10.09 0.47
N GLY A 106 -14.23 -8.92 0.58
CA GLY A 106 -14.90 -7.63 0.84
C GLY A 106 -15.06 -7.28 2.31
N SER A 107 -14.62 -8.13 3.25
CA SER A 107 -14.54 -7.78 4.67
C SER A 107 -13.38 -6.80 4.93
N HIS A 108 -13.50 -5.95 5.95
CA HIS A 108 -12.39 -5.12 6.40
C HIS A 108 -11.24 -6.00 6.92
N ALA A 109 -10.02 -5.73 6.47
CA ALA A 109 -8.83 -6.45 6.92
C ALA A 109 -8.40 -6.04 8.34
N TYR A 110 -8.76 -4.82 8.75
CA TYR A 110 -8.43 -4.20 10.02
C TYR A 110 -9.64 -3.47 10.61
N SER A 111 -9.71 -3.42 11.93
CA SER A 111 -10.77 -2.69 12.63
C SER A 111 -10.40 -1.21 12.80
N THR A 112 -11.39 -0.36 13.09
CA THR A 112 -11.14 1.00 13.55
C THR A 112 -10.95 1.01 15.06
N TRP A 113 -9.90 1.66 15.55
CA TRP A 113 -9.59 1.72 16.97
C TRP A 113 -10.25 2.92 17.65
N THR A 114 -10.80 2.69 18.84
CA THR A 114 -11.39 3.73 19.70
C THR A 114 -10.81 3.63 21.10
N GLY A 115 -10.60 4.76 21.77
CA GLY A 115 -10.09 4.78 23.14
C GLY A 115 -9.11 5.93 23.39
N GLY A 116 -8.19 5.74 24.34
CA GLY A 116 -7.15 6.71 24.63
C GLY A 116 -6.15 6.85 23.48
N ILE A 117 -5.71 8.08 23.20
CA ILE A 117 -4.89 8.41 22.01
C ILE A 117 -3.62 7.55 21.87
N LEU A 118 -2.93 7.26 22.98
CA LEU A 118 -1.72 6.42 22.99
C LEU A 118 -2.02 4.97 22.59
N GLY A 119 -3.16 4.43 23.04
CA GLY A 119 -3.58 3.08 22.67
C GLY A 119 -3.94 3.00 21.19
N VAL A 120 -4.78 3.92 20.72
CA VAL A 120 -5.18 4.01 19.30
C VAL A 120 -3.96 4.14 18.38
N LEU A 121 -3.04 5.04 18.72
CA LEU A 121 -1.78 5.25 17.99
C LEU A 121 -0.95 3.97 17.81
N LYS A 122 -0.87 3.18 18.89
CA LYS A 122 -0.10 1.93 18.91
C LYS A 122 -0.72 0.91 17.96
N GLU A 123 -2.02 0.65 18.12
CA GLU A 123 -2.71 -0.36 17.32
C GLU A 123 -2.74 0.01 15.83
N GLU A 124 -2.96 1.29 15.48
CA GLU A 124 -2.86 1.78 14.09
C GLU A 124 -1.47 1.55 13.47
N THR A 125 -0.42 1.71 14.28
CA THR A 125 0.96 1.48 13.82
C THR A 125 1.23 -0.02 13.65
N GLU A 126 0.71 -0.85 14.54
CA GLU A 126 0.82 -2.31 14.46
C GLU A 126 0.08 -2.86 13.23
N ASP A 127 -1.12 -2.34 12.94
CA ASP A 127 -1.90 -2.70 11.74
C ASP A 127 -1.17 -2.34 10.44
N PHE A 128 -0.47 -1.20 10.40
CA PHE A 128 0.33 -0.81 9.24
C PHE A 128 1.49 -1.78 8.99
N VAL A 129 2.15 -2.24 10.06
CA VAL A 129 3.21 -3.25 9.97
C VAL A 129 2.61 -4.59 9.52
N ASP A 130 1.51 -5.03 10.14
CA ASP A 130 0.82 -6.28 9.80
C ASP A 130 0.35 -6.31 8.34
N PHE A 131 -0.13 -5.18 7.81
CA PHE A 131 -0.52 -5.05 6.40
C PHE A 131 0.63 -5.42 5.47
N HIS A 132 1.81 -4.83 5.67
CA HIS A 132 2.98 -5.15 4.86
C HIS A 132 3.47 -6.57 5.08
N ASP A 133 3.34 -7.09 6.30
CA ASP A 133 3.73 -8.45 6.67
C ASP A 133 2.95 -9.50 5.91
N ARG A 134 1.64 -9.32 5.86
CA ARG A 134 0.71 -10.18 5.13
C ARG A 134 0.71 -9.92 3.64
N TRP A 135 1.00 -8.69 3.20
CA TRP A 135 1.04 -8.36 1.78
C TRP A 135 2.25 -9.03 1.09
N TYR A 136 3.47 -8.83 1.59
CA TYR A 136 4.66 -9.40 0.93
C TYR A 136 5.78 -9.82 1.89
N TRP A 137 5.94 -9.18 3.05
CA TRP A 137 7.18 -9.30 3.83
C TRP A 137 7.44 -10.72 4.31
N ASN A 138 6.43 -11.39 4.88
CA ASN A 138 6.59 -12.73 5.43
C ASN A 138 6.95 -13.74 4.34
N GLN A 139 6.27 -13.67 3.19
CA GLN A 139 6.54 -14.58 2.07
C GLN A 139 7.92 -14.30 1.44
N MET A 140 8.30 -13.02 1.29
CA MET A 140 9.61 -12.61 0.80
C MET A 140 10.76 -13.08 1.70
N LEU A 141 10.56 -13.13 3.02
CA LEU A 141 11.55 -13.68 3.97
C LEU A 141 11.70 -15.19 3.81
N ILE A 142 10.59 -15.92 3.65
CA ILE A 142 10.61 -17.38 3.48
C ILE A 142 11.40 -17.76 2.22
N GLU A 143 11.20 -17.04 1.11
CA GLU A 143 11.87 -17.31 -0.17
C GLU A 143 13.39 -17.05 -0.17
N GLN A 144 13.93 -16.40 0.86
CA GLN A 144 15.36 -16.16 1.02
C GLN A 144 16.07 -17.20 1.90
N THR A 145 15.32 -18.14 2.47
CA THR A 145 15.81 -19.23 3.33
C THR A 145 15.86 -20.55 2.58
#